data_AF-A0A7W1FB36-F1
#
_entry.id   AF-A0A7W1FB36-F1
#
_cell.length_a   1.000
_cell.length_b   1.000
_cell.length_c   1.000
_cell.angle_alpha   90.00
_cell.angle_beta   90.00
_cell.angle_gamma   90.00
#
_symmetry.space_group_name_H-M   'P 1'
#
loop_
_entity.id
_entity.type
_entity.pdbx_description
1 polymer ?
#
loop_
_entity_poly.entity_id
_entity_poly.type
_entity_poly.pdbx_seq_one_letter_code
_entity_poly.pdbx_strand_id
1 'polypeptide(L)'
;MKKQIFMKAESEKTQTERRHARSINMIDLKLNYPSVEAESFILRDYLKNLSNSDSTGLFSFPSYRGTKETLATAADWLNLAPEISNIVLCNSANHALSCVLGARPNHTTVLAEPFTYPAFKTLALRCGYQMRSCDFDDDGLTIEGIEQAVAETEGRLLYLQKQAEYD
;
A
#
# COMPACT_ATOMS: atom_id res chain seq x y z
N MET A 1 37.74 38.88 5.09
CA MET A 1 36.36 38.53 5.49
C MET A 1 35.46 38.32 4.25
N LYS A 2 35.79 37.35 3.38
CA LYS A 2 35.02 37.04 2.14
C LYS A 2 35.31 35.62 1.59
N LYS A 3 35.62 34.65 2.47
CA LYS A 3 35.92 33.25 2.06
C LYS A 3 34.97 32.19 2.66
N GLN A 4 33.92 32.62 3.36
CA GLN A 4 33.04 31.72 4.12
C GLN A 4 31.58 31.69 3.63
N ILE A 5 31.31 32.22 2.42
CA ILE A 5 29.96 32.26 1.84
C ILE A 5 29.78 31.22 0.71
N PHE A 6 30.86 30.58 0.24
CA PHE A 6 30.78 29.61 -0.87
C PHE A 6 30.66 28.12 -0.45
N MET A 7 30.58 27.79 0.85
CA MET A 7 30.35 26.41 1.33
C MET A 7 28.92 26.18 1.83
N LYS A 8 27.91 26.84 1.24
CA LYS A 8 26.51 26.64 1.67
C LYS A 8 25.48 26.63 0.55
N ALA A 9 25.89 26.34 -0.69
CA ALA A 9 24.99 26.29 -1.84
C ALA A 9 24.82 24.87 -2.46
N GLU A 10 25.41 23.82 -1.86
CA GLU A 10 25.27 22.44 -2.37
C GLU A 10 24.23 21.58 -1.61
N SER A 11 23.60 22.09 -0.55
CA SER A 11 22.76 21.25 0.33
C SER A 11 21.25 21.30 0.08
N GLU A 12 20.75 22.03 -0.91
CA GLU A 12 19.30 22.15 -1.18
C GLU A 12 18.92 21.62 -2.56
N LYS A 13 19.37 20.41 -2.90
CA LYS A 13 18.69 19.62 -3.93
C LYS A 13 17.51 18.90 -3.30
N THR A 14 16.31 19.21 -3.79
CA THR A 14 15.08 18.54 -3.36
C THR A 14 15.19 17.03 -3.60
N GLN A 15 14.49 16.24 -2.77
CA GLN A 15 14.53 14.77 -2.82
C GLN A 15 14.17 14.23 -4.22
N THR A 16 13.39 14.98 -4.99
CA THR A 16 13.03 14.75 -6.39
C THR A 16 14.22 14.89 -7.35
N GLU A 17 15.09 15.87 -7.16
CA GLU A 17 16.27 16.11 -8.02
C GLU A 17 17.36 15.06 -7.78
N ARG A 18 17.47 14.54 -6.54
CA ARG A 18 18.37 13.41 -6.25
C ARG A 18 17.94 12.11 -6.92
N ARG A 19 16.64 11.93 -7.19
CA ARG A 19 16.10 10.72 -7.86
C ARG A 19 16.42 10.68 -9.35
N HIS A 20 16.52 11.83 -10.01
CA HIS A 20 16.88 11.94 -11.43
C HIS A 20 18.39 11.96 -11.70
N ALA A 21 19.22 12.24 -10.69
CA ALA A 21 20.68 12.26 -10.83
C ALA A 21 21.33 10.86 -10.70
N ARG A 22 20.62 9.80 -11.12
CA ARG A 22 21.15 8.44 -11.22
C ARG A 22 21.65 8.24 -12.65
N SER A 23 22.80 7.59 -12.81
CA SER A 23 23.47 7.50 -14.12
C SER A 23 22.48 7.07 -15.21
N ILE A 24 22.43 7.86 -16.28
CA ILE A 24 21.49 7.75 -17.41
C ILE A 24 21.55 6.38 -18.13
N ASN A 25 22.52 5.52 -17.75
CA ASN A 25 22.76 4.19 -18.32
C ASN A 25 22.59 3.03 -17.33
N MET A 26 22.07 3.25 -16.12
CA MET A 26 21.84 2.15 -15.16
C MET A 26 20.36 1.79 -15.10
N ILE A 27 20.03 0.58 -15.54
CA ILE A 27 18.70 0.00 -15.38
C ILE A 27 18.55 -0.44 -13.91
N ASP A 28 17.64 0.17 -13.17
CA ASP A 28 17.34 -0.19 -11.78
C ASP A 28 16.04 -1.00 -11.71
N LEU A 29 16.17 -2.32 -11.53
CA LEU A 29 15.03 -3.25 -11.40
C LEU A 29 14.57 -3.43 -9.94
N LYS A 30 15.10 -2.64 -9.00
CA LYS A 30 14.75 -2.78 -7.57
C LYS A 30 13.35 -2.27 -7.22
N LEU A 31 12.75 -1.47 -8.09
CA LEU A 31 11.53 -0.74 -7.80
C LEU A 31 10.45 -1.11 -8.80
N ASN A 32 9.33 -1.60 -8.27
CA ASN A 32 8.10 -1.75 -9.03
C ASN A 32 7.29 -0.46 -8.90
N TYR A 33 7.59 0.53 -9.74
CA TYR A 33 6.77 1.74 -9.83
C TYR A 33 5.90 1.68 -11.10
N PRO A 34 4.63 2.09 -10.99
CA PRO A 34 3.78 2.21 -12.17
C PRO A 34 4.31 3.28 -13.12
N SER A 35 3.85 3.22 -14.38
CA SER A 35 4.18 4.22 -15.39
C SER A 35 3.57 5.58 -15.01
N VAL A 36 4.44 6.51 -14.61
CA VAL A 36 4.07 7.88 -14.20
C VAL A 36 3.33 8.64 -15.31
N GLU A 37 3.62 8.33 -16.58
CA GLU A 37 3.04 9.04 -17.72
C GLU A 37 1.54 8.75 -17.89
N ALA A 38 1.14 7.48 -17.80
CA ALA A 38 -0.27 7.08 -17.93
C ALA A 38 -1.13 7.65 -16.79
N GLU A 39 -0.63 7.55 -15.56
CA GLU A 39 -1.31 8.11 -14.38
C GLU A 39 -1.46 9.63 -14.48
N SER A 40 -0.41 10.31 -14.96
CA SER A 40 -0.43 11.76 -15.17
C SER A 40 -1.47 12.19 -16.21
N PHE A 41 -1.65 11.41 -17.28
CA PHE A 41 -2.67 11.69 -18.29
C PHE A 41 -4.08 11.58 -17.70
N ILE A 42 -4.38 10.48 -17.01
CA ILE A 42 -5.69 10.23 -16.40
C ILE A 42 -6.04 11.33 -15.39
N LEU A 43 -5.10 11.67 -14.50
CA LEU A 43 -5.33 12.71 -13.50
C LEU A 43 -5.57 14.09 -14.14
N ARG A 44 -4.79 14.45 -15.18
CA ARG A 44 -4.97 15.72 -15.89
C ARG A 44 -6.31 15.79 -16.60
N ASP A 45 -6.73 14.70 -17.23
CA ASP A 45 -8.03 14.64 -17.90
C ASP A 45 -9.18 14.81 -16.90
N TYR A 46 -9.13 14.08 -15.78
CA TYR A 46 -10.11 14.20 -14.70
C TYR A 46 -10.21 15.65 -14.18
N LEU A 47 -9.07 16.29 -13.90
CA LEU A 47 -9.05 17.67 -13.40
C LEU A 47 -9.57 18.69 -14.42
N LYS A 48 -9.40 18.46 -15.73
CA LYS A 48 -9.95 19.34 -16.78
C LYS A 48 -11.46 19.25 -16.90
N ASN A 49 -12.02 18.08 -16.63
CA ASN A 49 -13.45 17.79 -16.79
C ASN A 49 -14.26 18.02 -15.50
N LEU A 50 -13.63 18.50 -14.43
CA LEU A 50 -14.27 18.77 -13.14
C LEU A 50 -15.22 19.97 -13.23
N SER A 51 -16.47 19.79 -12.81
CA SER A 51 -17.43 20.91 -12.77
C SER A 51 -17.13 21.85 -11.59
N ASN A 52 -17.67 23.08 -11.63
CA ASN A 52 -17.52 24.04 -10.53
C ASN A 52 -18.17 23.56 -9.22
N SER A 53 -19.26 22.80 -9.27
CA SER A 53 -19.85 22.18 -8.08
C SER A 53 -18.93 21.10 -7.51
N ASP A 54 -18.35 20.26 -8.38
CA ASP A 54 -17.45 19.17 -7.95
C ASP A 54 -16.17 19.72 -7.31
N SER A 55 -15.66 20.85 -7.81
CA SER A 55 -14.43 21.44 -7.31
C SER A 55 -14.59 22.01 -5.90
N THR A 56 -15.74 22.58 -5.56
CA THR A 56 -16.02 23.03 -4.19
C THR A 56 -16.15 21.87 -3.20
N GLY A 57 -16.65 20.72 -3.67
CA GLY A 57 -16.72 19.48 -2.88
C GLY A 57 -15.34 18.98 -2.44
N LEU A 58 -14.28 19.24 -3.21
CA LEU A 58 -12.90 18.85 -2.87
C LEU A 58 -12.35 19.53 -1.61
N PHE A 59 -12.88 20.70 -1.23
CA PHE A 59 -12.48 21.43 -0.02
C PHE A 59 -13.34 21.08 1.19
N SER A 60 -14.40 20.28 0.99
CA SER A 60 -15.30 19.89 2.06
C SER A 60 -14.65 18.84 2.96
N PHE A 61 -15.09 18.77 4.22
CA PHE A 61 -14.63 17.72 5.12
C PHE A 61 -15.05 16.35 4.56
N PRO A 62 -14.09 15.44 4.30
CA PRO A 62 -14.41 14.18 3.64
C PRO A 62 -15.17 13.25 4.59
N SER A 63 -16.04 12.42 4.03
CA SER A 63 -16.60 11.29 4.78
C SER A 63 -15.49 10.34 5.21
N TYR A 64 -15.47 9.93 6.49
CA TYR A 64 -14.50 8.98 7.01
C TYR A 64 -14.52 7.62 6.29
N ARG A 65 -15.66 7.24 5.71
CA ARG A 65 -15.81 5.95 4.99
C ARG A 65 -15.86 6.09 3.47
N GLY A 66 -16.04 7.30 2.94
CA GLY A 66 -16.44 7.55 1.55
C GLY A 66 -17.92 7.93 1.43
N THR A 67 -18.32 8.46 0.27
CA THR A 67 -19.74 8.72 -0.03
C THR A 67 -20.42 7.44 -0.52
N LYS A 68 -21.76 7.42 -0.57
CA LYS A 68 -22.50 6.25 -1.09
C LYS A 68 -22.12 5.95 -2.54
N GLU A 69 -21.95 7.00 -3.34
CA GLU A 69 -21.61 6.93 -4.76
C GLU A 69 -20.20 6.36 -4.96
N THR A 70 -19.22 6.82 -4.16
CA THR A 70 -17.85 6.27 -4.21
C THR A 70 -17.81 4.81 -3.79
N LEU A 71 -18.56 4.44 -2.74
CA LEU A 71 -18.60 3.06 -2.27
C LEU A 71 -19.31 2.12 -3.24
N ALA A 72 -20.39 2.56 -3.89
CA ALA A 72 -21.06 1.80 -4.95
C ALA A 72 -20.12 1.58 -6.14
N THR A 73 -19.42 2.64 -6.58
CA THR A 73 -18.42 2.54 -7.66
C THR A 73 -17.30 1.56 -7.31
N ALA A 74 -16.81 1.59 -6.07
CA ALA A 74 -15.79 0.65 -5.60
C ALA A 74 -16.29 -0.80 -5.54
N ALA A 75 -17.54 -1.01 -5.11
CA ALA A 75 -18.17 -2.33 -5.09
C ALA A 75 -18.27 -2.91 -6.51
N ASP A 76 -18.80 -2.11 -7.45
CA ASP A 76 -18.93 -2.48 -8.85
C ASP A 76 -17.55 -2.81 -9.46
N TRP A 77 -16.54 -1.99 -9.19
CA TRP A 77 -15.17 -2.21 -9.70
C TRP A 77 -14.52 -3.48 -9.16
N LEU A 78 -14.71 -3.80 -7.88
CA LEU A 78 -14.14 -5.00 -7.28
C LEU A 78 -14.76 -6.28 -7.86
N ASN A 79 -15.90 -6.20 -8.54
CA ASN A 79 -16.70 -7.34 -8.99
C ASN A 79 -16.95 -8.38 -7.88
N LEU A 80 -16.89 -7.90 -6.64
CA LEU A 80 -17.34 -8.60 -5.47
C LEU A 80 -18.78 -8.11 -5.27
N ALA A 81 -19.65 -8.92 -4.69
CA ALA A 81 -20.97 -8.46 -4.26
C ALA A 81 -20.99 -8.13 -2.75
N PRO A 82 -20.07 -7.30 -2.21
CA PRO A 82 -20.14 -6.94 -0.81
C PRO A 82 -21.30 -5.97 -0.63
N GLU A 83 -21.98 -6.07 0.51
CA GLU A 83 -22.81 -4.96 0.95
C GLU A 83 -21.94 -3.71 1.11
N ILE A 84 -22.43 -2.55 0.63
CA ILE A 84 -21.73 -1.25 0.74
C ILE A 84 -21.29 -0.96 2.19
N SER A 85 -22.06 -1.44 3.18
CA SER A 85 -21.76 -1.37 4.62
C SER A 85 -20.42 -2.02 5.01
N ASN A 86 -19.92 -2.97 4.23
CA ASN A 86 -18.68 -3.71 4.49
C ASN A 86 -17.45 -3.08 3.81
N ILE A 87 -17.64 -2.02 3.01
CA ILE A 87 -16.54 -1.30 2.37
C ILE A 87 -16.14 -0.10 3.24
N VAL A 88 -14.83 0.08 3.38
CA VAL A 88 -14.21 1.27 3.97
C VAL A 88 -13.11 1.75 3.04
N LEU A 89 -13.19 3.00 2.59
CA LEU A 89 -12.11 3.61 1.82
C LEU A 89 -10.93 3.92 2.73
N CYS A 90 -9.73 3.60 2.24
CA CYS A 90 -8.48 3.89 2.92
C CYS A 90 -7.58 4.74 2.02
N ASN A 91 -6.84 5.67 2.64
CA ASN A 91 -5.92 6.57 1.93
C ASN A 91 -4.73 5.85 1.26
N SER A 92 -4.50 4.58 1.56
CA SER A 92 -3.54 3.70 0.87
C SER A 92 -3.72 2.25 1.34
N ALA A 93 -3.11 1.29 0.64
CA ALA A 93 -3.00 -0.09 1.11
C ALA A 93 -2.32 -0.19 2.50
N ASN A 94 -1.26 0.58 2.74
CA ASN A 94 -0.58 0.60 4.04
C ASN A 94 -1.49 1.16 5.15
N HIS A 95 -2.33 2.14 4.86
CA HIS A 95 -3.33 2.63 5.81
C HIS A 95 -4.35 1.53 6.15
N ALA A 96 -4.86 0.82 5.14
CA ALA A 96 -5.78 -0.30 5.35
C ALA A 96 -5.16 -1.40 6.23
N LEU A 97 -3.92 -1.81 5.93
CA LEU A 97 -3.19 -2.79 6.73
C LEU A 97 -3.00 -2.30 8.17
N SER A 98 -2.74 -1.02 8.38
CA SER A 98 -2.57 -0.44 9.72
C SER A 98 -3.87 -0.49 10.51
N CYS A 99 -5.01 -0.21 9.86
CA CYS A 99 -6.32 -0.31 10.49
C CYS A 99 -6.63 -1.76 10.89
N VAL A 100 -6.37 -2.72 10.00
CA VAL A 100 -6.60 -4.15 10.27
C VAL A 100 -5.75 -4.65 11.44
N LEU A 101 -4.46 -4.31 11.45
CA LEU A 101 -3.54 -4.71 12.53
C LEU A 101 -3.88 -4.02 13.85
N GLY A 102 -4.31 -2.76 13.83
CA GLY A 102 -4.73 -2.01 15.02
C GLY A 102 -6.05 -2.50 15.63
N ALA A 103 -6.94 -3.09 14.82
CA ALA A 103 -8.24 -3.57 15.28
C ALA A 103 -8.21 -4.92 16.02
N ARG A 104 -7.09 -5.65 16.00
CA ARG A 104 -6.94 -6.99 16.61
C ARG A 104 -5.93 -7.04 17.77
N PRO A 105 -6.16 -6.32 18.88
CA PRO A 105 -5.16 -6.17 19.95
C PRO A 105 -4.82 -7.47 20.72
N ASN A 106 -5.67 -8.50 20.64
CA ASN A 106 -5.53 -9.71 21.46
C ASN A 106 -4.68 -10.82 20.82
N HIS A 107 -4.15 -10.60 19.62
CA HIS A 107 -3.33 -11.57 18.92
C HIS A 107 -1.95 -11.01 18.64
N THR A 108 -0.94 -11.83 18.86
CA THR A 108 0.45 -11.42 18.74
C THR A 108 1.17 -12.13 17.61
N THR A 109 0.52 -13.00 16.84
CA THR A 109 1.17 -13.73 15.73
C THR A 109 0.42 -13.56 14.42
N VAL A 110 1.17 -13.19 13.37
CA VAL A 110 0.74 -13.21 11.98
C VAL A 110 1.42 -14.36 11.25
N LEU A 111 0.62 -15.16 10.56
CA LEU A 111 1.06 -16.17 9.61
C LEU A 111 1.23 -15.52 8.24
N ALA A 112 2.32 -15.83 7.54
CA ALA A 112 2.59 -15.27 6.21
C ALA A 112 3.49 -16.19 5.38
N GLU A 113 3.63 -15.88 4.10
CA GLU A 113 4.64 -16.48 3.23
C GLU A 113 6.07 -16.19 3.72
N PRO A 114 7.04 -17.09 3.46
CA PRO A 114 8.45 -16.85 3.79
C PRO A 114 9.02 -15.58 3.14
N PHE A 115 8.59 -15.29 1.91
CA PHE A 115 9.01 -14.13 1.12
C PHE A 115 7.89 -13.10 1.00
N THR A 116 7.60 -12.38 2.09
CA THR A 116 6.47 -11.44 2.15
C THR A 116 6.83 -9.96 1.88
N TYR A 117 5.82 -9.13 1.63
CA TYR A 117 5.95 -7.69 1.39
C TYR A 117 6.66 -6.96 2.56
N PRO A 118 7.81 -6.31 2.34
CA PRO A 118 8.60 -5.69 3.42
C PRO A 118 7.87 -4.62 4.22
N ALA A 119 6.96 -3.87 3.60
CA ALA A 119 6.21 -2.83 4.32
C ALA A 119 5.17 -3.46 5.27
N PHE A 120 4.54 -4.57 4.88
CA PHE A 120 3.66 -5.33 5.76
C PHE A 120 4.42 -5.86 6.98
N LYS A 121 5.57 -6.51 6.77
CA LYS A 121 6.45 -6.98 7.87
C LYS A 121 6.79 -5.86 8.84
N THR A 122 7.20 -4.70 8.31
CA THR A 122 7.52 -3.51 9.13
C THR A 122 6.31 -3.06 9.96
N LEU A 123 5.12 -3.04 9.35
CA LEU A 123 3.90 -2.58 10.01
C LEU A 123 3.43 -3.55 11.09
N ALA A 124 3.43 -4.86 10.81
CA ALA A 124 3.07 -5.90 11.77
C ALA A 124 3.95 -5.83 13.03
N LEU A 125 5.27 -5.75 12.86
CA LEU A 125 6.23 -5.61 13.97
C LEU A 125 5.96 -4.34 14.80
N ARG A 126 5.68 -3.21 14.14
CA ARG A 126 5.34 -1.94 14.83
C ARG A 126 4.04 -2.02 15.62
N CYS A 127 3.10 -2.86 15.19
CA CYS A 127 1.84 -3.13 15.90
C CYS A 127 1.99 -4.22 16.98
N GLY A 128 3.20 -4.71 17.25
CA GLY A 128 3.46 -5.70 18.31
C GLY A 128 3.25 -7.15 17.91
N TYR A 129 3.07 -7.43 16.61
CA TYR A 129 2.96 -8.80 16.12
C TYR A 129 4.34 -9.42 15.88
N GLN A 130 4.44 -10.71 16.20
CA GLN A 130 5.44 -11.65 15.72
C GLN A 130 4.99 -12.23 14.37
N MET A 131 5.95 -12.63 13.55
CA MET A 131 5.68 -13.26 12.27
C MET A 131 6.14 -14.72 12.29
N ARG A 132 5.25 -15.61 11.86
CA ARG A 132 5.55 -17.02 11.59
C ARG A 132 5.36 -17.26 10.09
N SER A 133 6.40 -17.74 9.43
CA SER A 133 6.27 -18.19 8.04
C SER A 133 5.42 -19.45 7.98
N CYS A 134 4.73 -19.72 6.88
CA CYS A 134 4.12 -21.01 6.60
C CYS A 134 4.88 -21.69 5.46
N ASP A 135 4.79 -23.01 5.37
CA ASP A 135 5.40 -23.76 4.27
C ASP A 135 4.70 -23.43 2.96
N PHE A 136 5.48 -23.37 1.88
CA PHE A 136 5.10 -22.85 0.58
C PHE A 136 5.60 -23.79 -0.52
N ASP A 137 4.82 -23.97 -1.58
CA ASP A 137 5.16 -24.72 -2.80
C ASP A 137 4.95 -23.83 -4.05
N ASP A 138 5.03 -24.41 -5.25
CA ASP A 138 4.90 -23.63 -6.49
C ASP A 138 3.53 -22.94 -6.66
N ASP A 139 2.50 -23.38 -5.93
CA ASP A 139 1.13 -22.85 -5.99
C ASP A 139 0.81 -21.85 -4.86
N GLY A 140 1.67 -21.71 -3.86
CA GLY A 140 1.44 -20.80 -2.75
C GLY A 140 1.75 -21.38 -1.38
N LEU A 141 1.09 -20.84 -0.36
CA LEU A 141 1.11 -21.46 0.97
C LEU A 141 0.39 -22.81 0.93
N THR A 142 1.05 -23.84 1.47
CA THR A 142 0.46 -25.16 1.65
C THR A 142 -0.56 -25.14 2.80
N ILE A 143 -1.63 -25.93 2.67
CA ILE A 143 -2.63 -26.06 3.73
C ILE A 143 -1.99 -26.68 4.98
N GLU A 144 -1.15 -27.71 4.79
CA GLU A 144 -0.42 -28.39 5.85
C GLU A 144 0.50 -27.44 6.60
N GLY A 145 1.21 -26.55 5.89
CA GLY A 145 2.07 -25.53 6.48
C GLY A 145 1.30 -24.48 7.28
N ILE A 146 0.09 -24.13 6.85
CA ILE A 146 -0.81 -23.26 7.61
C ILE A 146 -1.29 -23.98 8.87
N GLU A 147 -1.79 -25.21 8.76
CA GLU A 147 -2.28 -26.00 9.89
C GLU A 147 -1.21 -26.20 10.97
N GLN A 148 0.02 -26.53 10.55
CA GLN A 148 1.15 -26.66 11.47
C GLN A 148 1.46 -25.34 12.17
N ALA A 149 1.54 -24.23 11.43
CA ALA A 149 1.83 -22.92 12.01
C ALA A 149 0.74 -22.45 13.00
N VAL A 150 -0.54 -22.75 12.71
CA VAL A 150 -1.66 -22.50 13.63
C VAL A 150 -1.52 -23.35 14.90
N ALA A 151 -1.19 -24.63 14.77
CA ALA A 151 -1.02 -25.53 15.91
C ALA A 151 0.15 -25.11 16.83
N GLU A 152 1.24 -24.59 16.26
CA GLU A 152 2.44 -24.16 17.00
C GLU A 152 2.27 -22.80 17.70
N THR A 153 1.53 -21.87 17.08
CA THR A 153 1.55 -20.45 17.50
C THR A 153 0.19 -19.90 17.93
N GLU A 154 -0.88 -20.68 17.75
CA GLU A 154 -2.26 -20.22 17.88
C GLU A 154 -2.57 -18.98 17.03
N GLY A 155 -1.86 -18.81 15.90
CA GLY A 155 -2.08 -17.72 14.97
C GLY A 155 -3.55 -17.62 14.52
N ARG A 156 -4.06 -16.38 14.41
CA ARG A 156 -5.45 -16.07 13.97
C ARG A 156 -5.51 -15.06 12.84
N LEU A 157 -4.35 -14.61 12.35
CA LEU A 157 -4.24 -13.69 11.23
C LEU A 157 -3.27 -14.29 10.21
N LEU A 158 -3.76 -14.46 8.98
CA LEU A 158 -2.98 -14.90 7.83
C LEU A 158 -2.89 -13.73 6.86
N TYR A 159 -1.67 -13.38 6.45
CA TYR A 159 -1.42 -12.40 5.40
C TYR A 159 -1.03 -13.10 4.11
N LEU A 160 -1.80 -12.84 3.06
CA LEU A 160 -1.56 -13.33 1.71
C LEU A 160 -1.25 -12.16 0.80
N GLN A 161 -0.32 -12.36 -0.12
CA GLN A 161 -0.03 -11.45 -1.22
C GLN A 161 -0.20 -12.26 -2.50
N LYS A 162 -1.19 -11.91 -3.32
CA LYS A 162 -1.37 -12.62 -4.59
C LYS A 162 -0.17 -12.36 -5.49
N GLN A 163 0.45 -13.42 -6.01
CA GLN A 163 1.38 -13.27 -7.13
C GLN A 163 0.58 -12.98 -8.40
N ALA A 164 1.00 -11.99 -9.17
CA ALA A 164 0.35 -11.68 -10.44
C ALA A 164 0.60 -12.85 -11.40
N GLU A 165 -0.47 -13.52 -11.85
CA GLU A 165 -0.43 -14.38 -13.01
C GLU A 165 -0.21 -13.47 -14.23
N TYR A 166 0.91 -13.66 -14.91
CA TYR A 166 1.13 -13.07 -16.22
C TYR A 166 0.69 -14.12 -17.24
N ASP A 167 -0.48 -13.91 -17.85
CA ASP A 167 -0.92 -14.60 -19.07
C ASP A 167 -0.09 -14.15 -20.29
#